data_AF-A0A947FQJ4-F1
#
_entry.id   AF-A0A947FQJ4-F1
#
_cell.length_a   1.000
_cell.length_b   1.000
_cell.length_c   1.000
_cell.angle_alpha   90.00
_cell.angle_beta   90.00
_cell.angle_gamma   90.00
#
_symmetry.space_group_name_H-M   'P 1'
#
loop_
_entity.id
_entity.type
_entity.pdbx_description
1 polymer ?
#
loop_
_entity_poly.entity_id
_entity_poly.type
_entity_poly.pdbx_seq_one_letter_code
_entity_poly.pdbx_strand_id
1 'polypeptide(L)'
;VPYLVIVVAMGYSRQGIALGLAMLGLVALGRRETGWFVCCVLLGATFHMSAVILLPIAALAATRNRYWTALWVGVVAFGAYMLLLEEAVELYVTRYGAQTVIQSQGTMIRLLMNAVPAAILLLWRRRFEFTKEEALLWRWFAIISLALLGLFLVSPSSTAVDRVALYMLPLQLVVFAHLPDVFGDTDRRNEDLVAAVLFYYAAVQFVWLNYASHAVAWLPYWFYPLL
;
A
#
# COMPACT_ATOMS: atom_id res chain seq x y z
N VAL A 1 3.67 -0.46 10.27
CA VAL A 1 2.79 0.31 11.20
C VAL A 1 3.17 1.79 11.31
N PRO A 2 4.44 2.18 11.56
CA PRO A 2 4.78 3.59 11.83
C PRO A 2 4.44 4.55 10.68
N TYR A 3 4.77 4.18 9.44
CA TYR A 3 4.51 5.01 8.27
C TYR A 3 3.02 5.25 7.97
N LEU A 4 2.18 4.21 8.10
CA LEU A 4 0.75 4.30 7.79
C LEU A 4 0.04 5.22 8.81
N VAL A 5 0.45 5.16 10.08
CA VAL A 5 -0.11 6.01 11.12
C VAL A 5 0.48 7.44 11.04
N ILE A 6 1.81 7.56 11.00
CA ILE A 6 2.49 8.87 11.13
C ILE A 6 2.43 9.65 9.82
N VAL A 7 2.68 9.02 8.68
CA VAL A 7 2.78 9.76 7.41
C VAL A 7 1.45 9.81 6.69
N VAL A 8 0.73 8.68 6.61
CA VAL A 8 -0.54 8.65 5.88
C VAL A 8 -1.67 9.25 6.70
N ALA A 9 -1.89 8.82 7.94
CA ALA A 9 -3.01 9.32 8.74
C ALA A 9 -2.80 10.78 9.22
N MET A 10 -1.59 11.17 9.63
CA MET A 10 -1.34 12.56 10.07
C MET A 10 -1.03 13.52 8.92
N GLY A 11 -0.50 13.04 7.78
CA GLY A 11 -0.16 13.89 6.63
C GLY A 11 -1.27 14.04 5.59
N TYR A 12 -1.91 12.92 5.21
CA TYR A 12 -2.89 12.87 4.12
C TYR A 12 -4.28 12.47 4.63
N SER A 13 -4.91 13.28 5.48
CA SER A 13 -6.13 12.88 6.23
C SER A 13 -7.25 12.32 5.35
N ARG A 14 -7.52 12.89 4.16
CA ARG A 14 -8.51 12.36 3.20
C ARG A 14 -8.16 10.96 2.71
N GLN A 15 -6.90 10.74 2.37
CA GLN A 15 -6.41 9.45 1.89
C GLN A 15 -6.31 8.43 3.03
N GLY A 16 -5.95 8.87 4.23
CA GLY A 16 -5.94 8.05 5.45
C GLY A 16 -7.33 7.52 5.80
N ILE A 17 -8.37 8.35 5.75
CA ILE A 17 -9.77 7.91 5.94
C ILE A 17 -10.16 6.90 4.87
N ALA A 18 -9.86 7.20 3.61
CA ALA A 18 -10.15 6.29 2.49
C ALA A 18 -9.45 4.94 2.64
N LEU A 19 -8.18 4.93 3.07
CA LEU A 19 -7.42 3.70 3.33
C LEU A 19 -7.98 2.92 4.52
N GLY A 20 -8.39 3.59 5.60
CA GLY A 20 -9.03 2.94 6.75
C GLY A 20 -10.34 2.26 6.37
N LEU A 21 -11.21 2.93 5.62
CA LEU A 21 -12.44 2.36 5.08
C LEU A 21 -12.16 1.20 4.12
N ALA A 22 -11.15 1.34 3.26
CA ALA A 22 -10.70 0.25 2.39
C ALA A 22 -10.26 -0.98 3.18
N MET A 23 -9.50 -0.81 4.27
CA MET A 23 -9.08 -1.93 5.13
C MET A 23 -10.26 -2.64 5.80
N LEU A 24 -11.27 -1.90 6.27
CA LEU A 24 -12.52 -2.48 6.76
C LEU A 24 -13.23 -3.29 5.67
N GLY A 25 -13.25 -2.75 4.44
CA GLY A 25 -13.75 -3.47 3.28
C GLY A 25 -12.99 -4.78 3.04
N LEU A 26 -11.65 -4.76 3.06
CA LEU A 26 -10.82 -5.96 2.82
C LEU A 26 -11.10 -7.08 3.83
N VAL A 27 -11.37 -6.73 5.10
CA VAL A 27 -11.78 -7.71 6.12
C VAL A 27 -13.10 -8.37 5.75
N ALA A 28 -14.10 -7.59 5.33
CA ALA A 28 -15.39 -8.14 4.89
C ALA A 28 -15.27 -8.97 3.60
N LEU A 29 -14.38 -8.57 2.68
CA LEU A 29 -14.08 -9.33 1.48
C LEU A 29 -13.48 -10.70 1.82
N GLY A 30 -12.58 -10.77 2.82
CA GLY A 30 -12.07 -12.05 3.35
C GLY A 30 -13.17 -12.95 3.90
N ARG A 31 -14.21 -12.35 4.51
CA ARG A 31 -15.42 -13.05 5.00
C ARG A 31 -16.47 -13.35 3.92
N ARG A 32 -16.17 -13.06 2.64
CA ARG A 32 -17.09 -13.19 1.48
C ARG A 32 -18.30 -12.25 1.50
N GLU A 33 -18.26 -11.20 2.30
CA GLU A 33 -19.30 -10.15 2.35
C GLU A 33 -19.00 -9.06 1.32
N THR A 34 -19.12 -9.39 0.03
CA THR A 34 -18.78 -8.49 -1.08
C THR A 34 -19.59 -7.19 -1.09
N GLY A 35 -20.84 -7.22 -0.65
CA GLY A 35 -21.69 -6.03 -0.54
C GLY A 35 -21.12 -5.00 0.45
N TRP A 36 -20.66 -5.45 1.61
CA TRP A 36 -20.03 -4.57 2.61
C TRP A 36 -18.68 -4.04 2.12
N PHE A 37 -17.89 -4.88 1.44
CA PHE A 37 -16.66 -4.43 0.78
C PHE A 37 -16.93 -3.29 -0.21
N VAL A 38 -17.90 -3.44 -1.12
CA VAL A 38 -18.24 -2.42 -2.11
C VAL A 38 -18.72 -1.14 -1.41
N CYS A 39 -19.58 -1.25 -0.39
CA CYS A 39 -20.05 -0.12 0.38
C CYS A 39 -18.89 0.65 1.02
N CYS A 40 -17.99 -0.02 1.74
CA CYS A 40 -16.83 0.60 2.37
C CYS A 40 -15.89 1.28 1.36
N VAL A 41 -15.63 0.66 0.22
CA VAL A 41 -14.76 1.23 -0.82
C VAL A 41 -15.40 2.44 -1.49
N LEU A 42 -16.70 2.39 -1.80
CA LEU A 42 -17.42 3.54 -2.36
C LEU A 42 -17.50 4.70 -1.36
N LEU A 43 -17.73 4.42 -0.08
CA LEU A 43 -17.65 5.43 0.97
C LEU A 43 -16.23 6.03 1.05
N GLY A 44 -15.19 5.20 1.00
CA GLY A 44 -13.79 5.65 0.94
C GLY A 44 -13.48 6.50 -0.30
N ALA A 45 -14.08 6.17 -1.44
CA ALA A 45 -13.93 6.91 -2.69
C ALA A 45 -14.49 8.34 -2.61
N THR A 46 -15.49 8.59 -1.76
CA THR A 46 -16.01 9.95 -1.53
C THR A 46 -14.97 10.86 -0.87
N PHE A 47 -14.09 10.31 -0.03
CA PHE A 47 -12.97 11.04 0.55
C PHE A 47 -11.80 11.17 -0.42
N HIS A 48 -11.48 10.08 -1.14
CA HIS A 48 -10.36 10.05 -2.07
C HIS A 48 -10.61 9.08 -3.25
N MET A 49 -10.70 9.62 -4.47
CA MET A 49 -11.10 8.91 -5.68
C MET A 49 -10.27 7.65 -5.97
N SER A 50 -8.97 7.66 -5.65
CA SER A 50 -8.10 6.50 -5.88
C SER A 50 -8.50 5.24 -5.12
N ALA A 51 -9.36 5.32 -4.09
CA ALA A 51 -9.86 4.13 -3.38
C ALA A 51 -10.66 3.19 -4.32
N VAL A 52 -11.26 3.74 -5.38
CA VAL A 52 -12.00 2.98 -6.39
C VAL A 52 -11.16 1.87 -7.02
N ILE A 53 -9.82 2.01 -7.05
CA ILE A 53 -8.92 1.01 -7.64
C ILE A 53 -9.01 -0.36 -6.96
N LEU A 54 -9.49 -0.42 -5.71
CA LEU A 54 -9.66 -1.68 -5.00
C LEU A 54 -10.84 -2.52 -5.53
N LEU A 55 -11.85 -1.90 -6.15
CA LEU A 55 -13.00 -2.62 -6.70
C LEU A 55 -12.59 -3.64 -7.80
N PRO A 56 -11.87 -3.24 -8.87
CA PRO A 56 -11.44 -4.19 -9.89
C PRO A 56 -10.40 -5.19 -9.37
N ILE A 57 -9.59 -4.84 -8.37
CA ILE A 57 -8.63 -5.77 -7.73
C ILE A 57 -9.38 -6.86 -6.95
N ALA A 58 -10.43 -6.51 -6.22
CA ALA A 58 -11.28 -7.47 -5.54
C ALA A 58 -12.02 -8.38 -6.52
N ALA A 59 -12.55 -7.83 -7.61
CA ALA A 59 -13.19 -8.61 -8.66
C ALA A 59 -12.20 -9.58 -9.33
N LEU A 60 -10.95 -9.14 -9.54
CA LEU A 60 -9.86 -9.96 -10.04
C LEU A 60 -9.53 -11.13 -9.09
N ALA A 61 -9.55 -10.90 -7.78
CA ALA A 61 -9.33 -11.94 -6.77
C ALA A 61 -10.47 -12.95 -6.68
N ALA A 62 -11.72 -12.53 -6.89
CA ALA A 62 -12.90 -13.41 -6.88
C ALA A 62 -13.01 -14.29 -8.14
N THR A 63 -12.39 -13.87 -9.24
CA THR A 63 -12.53 -14.52 -10.55
C THR A 63 -11.66 -15.77 -10.67
N ARG A 64 -12.23 -16.90 -11.15
CA ARG A 64 -11.48 -18.13 -11.47
C ARG A 64 -11.24 -18.36 -12.97
N ASN A 65 -11.97 -17.69 -13.84
CA ASN A 65 -11.90 -17.90 -15.29
C ASN A 65 -10.85 -16.96 -15.93
N ARG A 66 -9.90 -17.53 -16.69
CA ARG A 66 -8.81 -16.81 -17.36
C ARG A 66 -9.25 -15.60 -18.19
N TYR A 67 -10.40 -15.68 -18.85
CA TYR A 67 -10.90 -14.59 -19.71
C TYR A 67 -11.38 -13.40 -18.87
N TRP A 68 -12.12 -13.69 -17.81
CA TRP A 68 -12.56 -12.68 -16.84
C TRP A 68 -11.37 -12.12 -16.06
N THR A 69 -10.36 -12.93 -15.75
CA THR A 69 -9.10 -12.45 -15.16
C THR A 69 -8.42 -11.46 -16.10
N ALA A 70 -8.29 -11.78 -17.40
CA ALA A 70 -7.69 -10.87 -18.38
C ALA A 70 -8.48 -9.55 -18.50
N LEU A 71 -9.82 -9.62 -18.50
CA LEU A 71 -10.68 -8.43 -18.49
C LEU A 71 -10.41 -7.56 -17.26
N TRP A 72 -10.45 -8.13 -16.05
CA TRP A 72 -10.24 -7.37 -14.82
C TRP A 72 -8.81 -6.82 -14.69
N VAL A 73 -7.79 -7.56 -15.16
CA VAL A 73 -6.42 -7.03 -15.28
C VAL A 73 -6.41 -5.82 -16.20
N GLY A 74 -7.10 -5.87 -17.34
CA GLY A 74 -7.27 -4.74 -18.24
C GLY A 74 -7.94 -3.54 -17.57
N VAL A 75 -9.00 -3.76 -16.79
CA VAL A 75 -9.69 -2.70 -16.03
C VAL A 75 -8.77 -2.08 -14.97
N VAL A 76 -8.01 -2.89 -14.21
CA VAL A 76 -7.04 -2.39 -13.23
C VAL A 76 -5.95 -1.58 -13.94
N ALA A 77 -5.39 -2.09 -15.04
CA ALA A 77 -4.35 -1.41 -15.81
C ALA A 77 -4.86 -0.10 -16.41
N PHE A 78 -6.08 -0.08 -16.95
CA PHE A 78 -6.72 1.13 -17.48
C PHE A 78 -7.00 2.16 -16.39
N GLY A 79 -7.52 1.73 -15.24
CA GLY A 79 -7.73 2.62 -14.10
C GLY A 79 -6.42 3.22 -13.58
N ALA A 80 -5.36 2.41 -13.48
CA ALA A 80 -4.02 2.88 -13.13
C ALA A 80 -3.49 3.87 -14.19
N TYR A 81 -3.66 3.59 -15.48
CA TYR A 81 -3.24 4.48 -16.56
C TYR A 81 -3.98 5.83 -16.52
N MET A 82 -5.30 5.83 -16.28
CA MET A 82 -6.08 7.07 -16.17
C MET A 82 -5.61 7.94 -15.01
N LEU A 83 -5.34 7.34 -13.84
CA LEU A 83 -4.76 8.05 -12.70
C LEU A 83 -3.37 8.61 -13.00
N LEU A 84 -2.54 7.85 -13.71
CA LEU A 84 -1.22 8.33 -14.17
C LEU A 84 -1.35 9.48 -15.16
N LEU A 85 -2.33 9.43 -16.07
CA LEU A 85 -2.54 10.42 -17.11
C LEU A 85 -3.05 11.74 -16.54
N GLU A 86 -4.03 11.70 -15.64
CA GLU A 86 -4.56 12.87 -14.93
C GLU A 86 -3.42 13.64 -14.24
N GLU A 87 -2.59 12.92 -13.50
CA GLU A 87 -1.47 13.53 -12.77
C GLU A 87 -0.32 13.97 -13.68
N ALA A 88 -0.09 13.27 -14.80
CA ALA A 88 0.86 13.72 -15.82
C ALA A 88 0.39 15.04 -16.44
N VAL A 89 -0.90 15.17 -16.76
CA VAL A 89 -1.49 16.41 -17.30
C VAL A 89 -1.38 17.54 -16.28
N GLU A 90 -1.73 17.30 -15.01
CA GLU A 90 -1.60 18.29 -13.94
C GLU A 90 -0.15 18.74 -13.78
N LEU A 91 0.80 17.80 -13.81
CA LEU A 91 2.25 18.06 -13.76
C LEU A 91 2.72 18.87 -14.96
N TYR A 92 2.24 18.57 -16.18
CA TYR A 92 2.58 19.35 -17.37
C TYR A 92 2.04 20.78 -17.28
N VAL A 93 0.80 20.96 -16.82
CA VAL A 93 0.18 22.28 -16.66
C VAL A 93 0.88 23.11 -15.57
N THR A 94 1.25 22.50 -14.43
CA THR A 94 1.98 23.21 -13.36
C THR A 94 3.44 23.47 -13.70
N ARG A 95 4.14 22.57 -14.39
CA ARG A 95 5.55 22.78 -14.79
C ARG A 95 5.77 23.94 -15.74
N TYR A 96 4.79 24.28 -16.58
CA TYR A 96 4.87 25.46 -17.44
C TYR A 96 4.60 26.78 -16.68
N GLY A 97 4.05 26.73 -15.45
CA GLY A 97 3.76 27.90 -14.61
C GLY A 97 4.67 28.10 -13.39
N ALA A 98 5.29 27.04 -12.85
CA ALA A 98 6.19 27.09 -11.70
C ALA A 98 7.29 26.01 -11.80
N GLN A 99 8.55 26.42 -11.66
CA GLN A 99 9.77 25.60 -11.80
C GLN A 99 10.01 24.60 -10.65
N THR A 100 8.98 23.97 -10.10
CA THR A 100 9.15 23.01 -8.99
C THR A 100 8.77 21.61 -9.42
N VAL A 101 9.79 20.76 -9.53
CA VAL A 101 9.66 19.32 -9.75
C VAL A 101 9.05 18.70 -8.49
N ILE A 102 7.74 18.44 -8.48
CA ILE A 102 7.11 17.64 -7.42
C ILE A 102 7.41 16.17 -7.69
N GLN A 103 8.61 15.73 -7.32
CA GLN A 103 8.94 14.31 -7.19
C GLN A 103 8.76 13.90 -5.73
N SER A 104 7.98 12.84 -5.49
CA SER A 104 7.87 12.25 -4.17
C SER A 104 9.14 11.42 -3.91
N GLN A 105 10.11 12.02 -3.21
CA GLN A 105 11.40 11.37 -2.86
C GLN A 105 11.20 10.07 -2.07
N GLY A 106 10.08 9.93 -1.35
CA GLY A 106 9.75 8.73 -0.56
C GLY A 106 9.15 7.56 -1.35
N THR A 107 8.76 7.74 -2.63
CA THR A 107 7.99 6.72 -3.37
C THR A 107 8.78 5.43 -3.53
N MET A 108 10.05 5.53 -3.93
CA MET A 108 10.91 4.36 -4.15
C MET A 108 11.07 3.53 -2.87
N ILE A 109 11.30 4.19 -1.74
CA ILE A 109 11.46 3.54 -0.44
C ILE A 109 10.17 2.77 -0.08
N ARG A 110 8.99 3.39 -0.28
CA ARG A 110 7.71 2.74 0.02
C ARG A 110 7.40 1.56 -0.88
N LEU A 111 7.70 1.67 -2.16
CA LEU A 111 7.56 0.56 -3.10
C LEU A 111 8.46 -0.61 -2.70
N LEU A 112 9.71 -0.35 -2.32
CA LEU A 112 10.61 -1.38 -1.81
C LEU A 112 10.10 -1.99 -0.50
N MET A 113 9.61 -1.18 0.43
CA MET A 113 9.02 -1.65 1.69
C MET A 113 7.80 -2.55 1.49
N ASN A 114 7.02 -2.36 0.41
CA ASN A 114 5.92 -3.26 0.04
C ASN A 114 6.40 -4.46 -0.81
N ALA A 115 7.46 -4.29 -1.60
CA ALA A 115 8.04 -5.35 -2.42
C ALA A 115 8.64 -6.47 -1.57
N VAL A 116 9.26 -6.14 -0.42
CA VAL A 116 9.79 -7.13 0.54
C VAL A 116 8.70 -8.11 1.03
N PRO A 117 7.60 -7.67 1.66
CA PRO A 117 6.53 -8.57 2.09
C PRO A 117 5.82 -9.22 0.89
N ALA A 118 5.72 -8.56 -0.27
CA ALA A 118 5.21 -9.20 -1.48
C ALA A 118 6.07 -10.40 -1.92
N ALA A 119 7.39 -10.25 -1.92
CA ALA A 119 8.32 -11.33 -2.23
C ALA A 119 8.23 -12.47 -1.20
N ILE A 120 8.20 -12.14 0.09
CA ILE A 120 8.03 -13.13 1.17
C ILE A 120 6.75 -13.95 0.96
N LEU A 121 5.63 -13.26 0.71
CA LEU A 121 4.36 -13.94 0.49
C LEU A 121 4.40 -14.88 -0.72
N LEU A 122 4.97 -14.45 -1.85
CA LEU A 122 4.99 -15.24 -3.08
C LEU A 122 5.93 -16.46 -2.99
N LEU A 123 7.08 -16.30 -2.33
CA LEU A 123 8.08 -17.35 -2.12
C LEU A 123 7.57 -18.41 -1.13
N TRP A 124 7.03 -17.98 0.02
CA TRP A 124 6.57 -18.87 1.09
C TRP A 124 5.06 -19.07 1.16
N ARG A 125 4.33 -18.84 0.06
CA ARG A 125 2.86 -18.88 -0.01
C ARG A 125 2.20 -20.14 0.59
N ARG A 126 2.90 -21.28 0.62
CA ARG A 126 2.37 -22.55 1.13
C ARG A 126 2.38 -22.65 2.65
N ARG A 127 3.16 -21.81 3.34
CA ARG A 127 3.28 -21.79 4.80
C ARG A 127 2.30 -20.84 5.46
N PHE A 128 1.67 -19.94 4.71
CA PHE A 128 0.63 -19.08 5.24
C PHE A 128 -0.68 -19.85 5.33
N GLU A 129 -1.29 -19.89 6.51
CA GLU A 129 -2.58 -20.53 6.78
C GLU A 129 -3.76 -19.65 6.34
N PHE A 130 -3.79 -19.24 5.08
CA PHE A 130 -4.90 -18.45 4.54
C PHE A 130 -6.04 -19.33 4.03
N THR A 131 -7.28 -18.82 4.13
CA THR A 131 -8.38 -19.39 3.36
C THR A 131 -8.11 -19.24 1.86
N LYS A 132 -8.77 -20.05 1.03
CA LYS A 132 -8.56 -20.04 -0.43
C LYS A 132 -8.80 -18.67 -1.04
N GLU A 133 -9.78 -17.93 -0.53
CA GLU A 133 -10.17 -16.61 -1.02
C GLU A 133 -9.17 -15.52 -0.57
N GLU A 134 -8.74 -15.55 0.69
CA GLU A 134 -7.70 -14.63 1.21
C GLU A 134 -6.37 -14.84 0.49
N ALA A 135 -5.98 -16.11 0.26
CA ALA A 135 -4.75 -16.43 -0.47
C ALA A 135 -4.74 -15.83 -1.88
N LEU A 136 -5.89 -15.85 -2.58
CA LEU A 136 -6.02 -15.25 -3.92
C LEU A 136 -5.91 -13.73 -3.87
N LEU A 137 -6.58 -13.09 -2.91
CA LEU A 137 -6.54 -11.65 -2.69
C LEU A 137 -5.10 -11.18 -2.41
N TRP A 138 -4.46 -11.77 -1.40
CA TRP A 138 -3.10 -11.36 -1.00
C TRP A 138 -2.06 -11.67 -2.08
N ARG A 139 -2.26 -12.73 -2.87
CA ARG A 139 -1.42 -13.00 -4.04
C ARG A 139 -1.52 -11.89 -5.08
N TRP A 140 -2.72 -11.40 -5.39
CA TRP A 140 -2.87 -10.28 -6.32
C TRP A 140 -2.28 -8.99 -5.77
N PHE A 141 -2.46 -8.72 -4.47
CA PHE A 141 -1.79 -7.58 -3.81
C PHE A 141 -0.26 -7.66 -3.93
N ALA A 142 0.34 -8.84 -3.75
CA ALA A 142 1.78 -9.02 -3.91
C ALA A 142 2.23 -8.84 -5.37
N ILE A 143 1.52 -9.43 -6.34
CA ILE A 143 1.83 -9.28 -7.77
C ILE A 143 1.74 -7.80 -8.18
N ILE A 144 0.66 -7.11 -7.78
CA ILE A 144 0.47 -5.69 -8.07
C ILE A 144 1.56 -4.85 -7.42
N SER A 145 1.95 -5.13 -6.17
CA SER A 145 3.03 -4.40 -5.49
C SER A 145 4.36 -4.50 -6.22
N LEU A 146 4.72 -5.68 -6.73
CA LEU A 146 5.92 -5.88 -7.54
C LEU A 146 5.79 -5.23 -8.93
N ALA A 147 4.62 -5.30 -9.54
CA ALA A 147 4.35 -4.63 -10.81
C ALA A 147 4.46 -3.11 -10.70
N LEU A 148 3.99 -2.51 -9.59
CA LEU A 148 4.13 -1.08 -9.32
C LEU A 148 5.59 -0.66 -9.14
N LEU A 149 6.43 -1.51 -8.53
CA LEU A 149 7.87 -1.27 -8.46
C LEU A 149 8.51 -1.24 -9.86
N GLY A 150 8.13 -2.18 -10.74
CA GLY A 150 8.58 -2.15 -12.14
C GLY A 150 8.07 -0.93 -12.90
N LEU A 151 6.79 -0.57 -12.70
CA LEU A 151 6.15 0.59 -13.32
C LEU A 151 6.81 1.90 -12.89
N PHE A 152 7.26 2.02 -11.65
CA PHE A 152 7.98 3.20 -11.15
C PHE A 152 9.23 3.52 -11.97
N LEU A 153 9.93 2.50 -12.48
CA LEU A 153 11.15 2.68 -13.29
C LEU A 153 10.86 3.26 -14.68
N VAL A 154 9.63 3.12 -15.16
CA VAL A 154 9.20 3.53 -16.51
C VAL A 154 8.25 4.74 -16.47
N SER A 155 7.61 4.98 -15.33
CA SER A 155 6.58 6.02 -15.19
C SER A 155 7.20 7.43 -15.08
N PRO A 156 6.67 8.42 -15.81
CA PRO A 156 7.08 9.82 -15.69
C PRO A 156 6.62 10.50 -14.39
N SER A 157 5.60 9.95 -13.71
CA SER A 157 5.06 10.50 -12.45
C SER A 157 5.29 9.54 -11.28
N SER A 158 6.16 9.95 -10.34
CA SER A 158 6.41 9.23 -9.09
C SER A 158 5.25 9.32 -8.08
N THR A 159 4.41 10.35 -8.19
CA THR A 159 3.36 10.64 -7.20
C THR A 159 2.12 9.79 -7.45
N ALA A 160 1.74 9.61 -8.72
CA ALA A 160 0.60 8.79 -9.06
C ALA A 160 0.84 7.30 -8.76
N VAL A 161 2.06 6.79 -9.03
CA VAL A 161 2.46 5.43 -8.63
C VAL A 161 2.39 5.28 -7.11
N ASP A 162 2.80 6.31 -6.38
CA ASP A 162 2.74 6.30 -4.92
C ASP A 162 1.31 6.20 -4.38
N ARG A 163 0.38 6.99 -4.92
CA ARG A 163 -1.03 6.99 -4.50
C ARG A 163 -1.67 5.61 -4.68
N VAL A 164 -1.34 4.91 -5.76
CA VAL A 164 -1.80 3.53 -5.99
C VAL A 164 -1.12 2.55 -5.03
N ALA A 165 0.20 2.68 -4.84
CA ALA A 165 0.98 1.83 -3.94
C ALA A 165 0.53 1.93 -2.47
N LEU A 166 0.00 3.08 -2.04
CA LEU A 166 -0.53 3.26 -0.69
C LEU A 166 -1.70 2.32 -0.37
N TYR A 167 -2.55 1.98 -1.34
CA TYR A 167 -3.63 1.00 -1.13
C TYR A 167 -3.12 -0.44 -1.02
N MET A 168 -1.87 -0.70 -1.42
CA MET A 168 -1.23 -2.00 -1.26
C MET A 168 -0.55 -2.16 0.10
N LEU A 169 -0.43 -1.10 0.91
CA LEU A 169 0.15 -1.16 2.26
C LEU A 169 -0.51 -2.18 3.23
N PRO A 170 -1.78 -2.58 3.11
CA PRO A 170 -2.30 -3.66 3.97
C PRO A 170 -1.50 -4.97 3.84
N LEU A 171 -0.84 -5.21 2.69
CA LEU A 171 -0.01 -6.39 2.46
C LEU A 171 1.12 -6.54 3.48
N GLN A 172 1.88 -5.47 3.75
CA GLN A 172 2.96 -5.52 4.76
C GLN A 172 2.42 -5.88 6.15
N LEU A 173 1.23 -5.38 6.52
CA LEU A 173 0.65 -5.66 7.84
C LEU A 173 0.31 -7.14 7.98
N VAL A 174 -0.34 -7.70 6.97
CA VAL A 174 -0.72 -9.12 6.98
C VAL A 174 0.49 -10.03 6.95
N VAL A 175 1.46 -9.77 6.06
CA VAL A 175 2.65 -10.62 5.94
C VAL A 175 3.50 -10.58 7.20
N PHE A 176 3.75 -9.39 7.78
CA PHE A 176 4.55 -9.30 9.00
C PHE A 176 3.82 -9.80 10.25
N ALA A 177 2.48 -9.71 10.30
CA ALA A 177 1.70 -10.29 11.39
C ALA A 177 1.75 -11.83 11.41
N HIS A 178 1.76 -12.48 10.24
CA HIS A 178 1.83 -13.94 10.12
C HIS A 178 3.28 -14.46 10.04
N LEU A 179 4.29 -13.58 10.03
CA LEU A 179 5.70 -13.97 9.92
C LEU A 179 6.15 -14.90 11.06
N PRO A 180 5.77 -14.65 12.33
CA PRO A 180 6.08 -15.56 13.44
C PRO A 180 5.44 -16.94 13.25
N ASP A 181 4.25 -17.03 12.68
CA ASP A 181 3.55 -18.31 12.46
C ASP A 181 4.16 -19.11 11.30
N VAL A 182 4.70 -18.42 10.29
CA VAL A 182 5.27 -19.03 9.08
C VAL A 182 6.66 -19.63 9.29
N PHE A 183 7.49 -18.95 10.08
CA PHE A 183 8.90 -19.33 10.31
C PHE A 183 9.17 -19.81 11.74
N GLY A 184 8.25 -19.55 12.65
CA GLY A 184 8.39 -19.95 14.03
C GLY A 184 7.98 -21.40 14.27
N ASP A 185 8.31 -21.87 15.46
CA ASP A 185 7.95 -23.20 15.92
C ASP A 185 6.60 -23.15 16.61
N THR A 186 5.73 -24.14 16.39
CA THR A 186 4.39 -24.17 17.01
C THR A 186 4.47 -24.39 18.52
N ASP A 187 5.57 -24.99 18.99
CA ASP A 187 5.81 -25.35 20.39
C ASP A 187 6.62 -24.29 21.17
N ARG A 188 7.05 -23.20 20.52
CA ARG A 188 7.86 -22.14 21.14
C ARG A 188 7.24 -20.77 20.96
N ARG A 189 7.46 -19.94 21.97
CA ARG A 189 7.17 -18.51 21.88
C ARG A 189 8.16 -17.89 20.89
N ASN A 190 7.67 -17.50 19.71
CA ASN A 190 8.44 -16.93 18.61
C ASN A 190 8.87 -15.46 18.87
N GLU A 191 9.38 -15.20 20.08
CA GLU A 191 9.74 -13.88 20.58
C GLU A 191 10.82 -13.21 19.72
N ASP A 192 11.78 -13.98 19.22
CA ASP A 192 12.86 -13.49 18.34
C ASP A 192 12.32 -12.94 17.00
N LEU A 193 11.32 -13.60 16.41
CA LEU A 193 10.72 -13.16 15.15
C LEU A 193 9.88 -11.90 15.36
N VAL A 194 9.15 -11.81 16.47
CA VAL A 194 8.40 -10.60 16.84
C VAL A 194 9.38 -9.45 17.09
N ALA A 195 10.47 -9.69 17.81
CA ALA A 195 11.52 -8.70 18.04
C ALA A 195 12.16 -8.23 16.74
N ALA A 196 12.41 -9.13 15.78
CA ALA A 196 12.94 -8.78 14.46
C ALA A 196 11.97 -7.89 13.66
N VAL A 197 10.66 -8.17 13.68
CA VAL A 197 9.64 -7.33 13.02
C VAL A 197 9.56 -5.95 13.67
N LEU A 198 9.60 -5.89 15.01
CA LEU A 198 9.61 -4.62 15.76
C LEU A 198 10.87 -3.82 15.44
N PHE A 199 12.04 -4.46 15.44
CA PHE A 199 13.31 -3.84 15.09
C PHE A 199 13.30 -3.31 13.66
N TYR A 200 12.79 -4.07 12.70
CA TYR A 200 12.64 -3.61 11.31
C TYR A 200 11.81 -2.33 11.23
N TYR A 201 10.64 -2.29 11.87
CA TYR A 201 9.80 -1.08 11.85
C TYR A 201 10.43 0.09 12.62
N ALA A 202 11.15 -0.17 13.71
CA ALA A 202 11.91 0.84 14.44
C ALA A 202 13.05 1.41 13.60
N ALA A 203 13.81 0.57 12.89
CA ALA A 203 14.88 0.98 12.00
C ALA A 203 14.35 1.84 10.84
N VAL A 204 13.25 1.42 10.21
CA VAL A 204 12.58 2.22 9.17
C VAL A 204 12.16 3.59 9.71
N GLN A 205 11.56 3.63 10.92
CA GLN A 205 11.11 4.89 11.53
C GLN A 205 12.31 5.78 11.90
N PHE A 206 13.38 5.20 12.41
CA PHE A 206 14.62 5.90 12.72
C PHE A 206 15.23 6.52 11.47
N VAL A 207 15.35 5.75 10.38
CA VAL A 207 15.86 6.26 9.09
C VAL A 207 14.97 7.38 8.58
N TRP A 208 13.64 7.22 8.62
CA TRP A 208 12.72 8.26 8.17
C TRP A 208 12.85 9.54 9.00
N LEU A 209 12.91 9.46 10.34
CA LEU A 209 13.04 10.64 11.20
C LEU A 209 14.36 11.40 11.00
N ASN A 210 15.46 10.69 10.74
CA ASN A 210 16.79 11.31 10.64
C ASN A 210 17.15 11.79 9.23
N TYR A 211 16.65 11.10 8.19
CA TYR A 211 17.08 11.34 6.81
C TYR A 211 15.99 11.85 5.87
N ALA A 212 14.70 11.83 6.27
CA ALA A 212 13.66 12.36 5.39
C ALA A 212 13.70 13.90 5.37
N SER A 213 13.74 14.45 4.16
CA SER A 213 13.75 15.89 3.87
C SER A 213 12.59 16.66 4.51
N HIS A 214 11.46 15.99 4.74
CA HIS A 214 10.29 16.60 5.37
C HIS A 214 10.04 16.15 6.80
N ALA A 215 10.90 15.32 7.43
CA ALA A 215 10.69 14.82 8.80
C ALA A 215 10.42 15.95 9.81
N VAL A 216 11.06 17.09 9.57
CA VAL A 216 10.94 18.33 10.35
C VAL A 216 9.50 18.83 10.50
N ALA A 217 8.63 18.61 9.50
CA ALA A 217 7.23 19.02 9.55
C ALA A 217 6.33 18.09 10.38
N TRP A 218 6.84 16.92 10.79
CA TRP A 218 6.13 15.94 11.62
C TRP A 218 6.62 15.91 13.07
N LEU A 219 7.63 16.73 13.42
CA LEU A 219 8.07 16.91 14.81
C LEU A 219 7.19 17.98 15.50
N PRO A 220 6.40 17.62 16.52
CA PRO A 220 5.59 18.58 17.24
C PRO A 220 6.45 19.43 18.19
N TYR A 221 6.18 20.74 18.23
CA TYR A 221 6.74 21.73 19.15
C TYR A 221 8.26 21.88 19.12
N TRP A 222 8.72 22.87 18.37
CA TRP A 222 10.07 23.39 18.51
C TRP A 222 10.17 24.16 19.82
N PHE A 223 11.11 23.76 20.69
CA PHE A 223 11.49 24.56 21.85
C PHE A 223 12.34 25.74 21.36
N TYR A 224 11.67 26.80 20.88
CA TYR A 224 12.29 28.04 20.39
C TYR A 224 13.31 28.72 21.33
N PRO A 225 13.29 28.58 22.68
CA PRO A 225 14.25 29.27 23.55
C PRO A 225 15.70 28.73 23.53
N LEU A 226 15.98 27.62 22.85
CA LEU A 226 17.31 26.96 22.88
C LEU A 226 18.03 26.94 21.51
N LEU A 227 17.59 27.79 20.57
CA LEU A 227 18.21 27.99 19.26
C LEU A 227 18.94 29.33 19.18
#